data_AF-A0A920FUL5-F1
#
_entry.id   AF-A0A920FUL5-F1
#
_cell.length_a   1.000
_cell.length_b   1.000
_cell.length_c   1.000
_cell.angle_alpha   90.00
_cell.angle_beta   90.00
_cell.angle_gamma   90.00
#
_symmetry.space_group_name_H-M   'P 1'
#
loop_
_entity.id
_entity.type
_entity.pdbx_description
1 polymer ?
#
loop_
_entity_poly.entity_id
_entity_poly.type
_entity_poly.pdbx_seq_one_letter_code
_entity_poly.pdbx_strand_id
1 'polypeptide(L)' 'MADEDLDRANDEKTSAVHFLRFQLNSEETDLFKNSDNIQFGVDHDEYSTSIKVTRDTYQSLLKDLD' A
#
# COMPACT_ATOMS: atom_id res chain seq x y z
N MET A 1 -0.71 7.29 -6.91
CA MET A 1 0.62 7.06 -7.53
C MET A 1 1.68 7.14 -6.45
N ALA A 2 2.84 6.50 -6.64
CA ALA A 2 3.99 6.71 -5.77
C ALA A 2 4.50 8.15 -5.94
N ASP A 3 4.98 8.76 -4.86
CA ASP A 3 5.69 10.05 -4.86
C ASP A 3 4.88 11.27 -5.35
N GLU A 4 3.58 11.34 -5.05
CA GLU A 4 2.76 12.53 -5.38
C GLU A 4 3.11 13.79 -4.56
N ASP A 5 3.91 13.65 -3.50
CA ASP A 5 4.27 14.75 -2.57
C ASP A 5 5.74 15.21 -2.72
N LEU A 6 6.45 14.70 -3.73
CA LEU A 6 7.81 15.11 -4.05
C LEU A 6 7.85 15.66 -5.47
N ASP A 7 8.23 16.95 -5.61
CA ASP A 7 8.70 17.46 -6.89
C ASP A 7 9.82 16.54 -7.38
N ARG A 8 9.63 15.93 -8.57
CA ARG A 8 10.61 15.03 -9.18
C ARG A 8 11.95 15.76 -9.32
N ALA A 9 12.89 15.47 -8.44
CA ALA A 9 14.19 16.15 -8.43
C ALA A 9 15.12 15.71 -9.58
N ASN A 10 14.86 14.57 -10.25
CA ASN A 10 15.37 14.17 -11.57
C ASN A 10 14.80 12.79 -12.00
N ASP A 11 14.86 12.47 -13.29
CA ASP A 11 14.50 11.15 -13.85
C ASP A 11 15.62 10.08 -13.71
N GLU A 12 16.73 10.40 -13.04
CA GLU A 12 17.93 9.53 -12.97
C GLU A 12 18.21 8.93 -11.58
N LYS A 13 17.65 9.45 -10.49
CA LYS A 13 17.82 8.85 -9.16
C LYS A 13 16.60 8.02 -8.80
N THR A 14 16.74 6.70 -8.85
CA THR A 14 15.89 5.81 -8.09
C THR A 14 16.13 6.12 -6.60
N SER A 15 15.22 6.87 -5.98
CA SER A 15 15.24 7.05 -4.53
C SER A 15 15.17 5.67 -3.87
N ALA A 16 16.02 5.41 -2.87
CA ALA A 16 15.94 4.17 -2.09
C ALA A 16 14.68 4.11 -1.20
N VAL A 17 13.93 5.22 -1.11
CA VAL A 17 12.73 5.38 -0.29
C VAL A 17 11.65 6.04 -1.15
N HIS A 18 10.47 5.44 -1.15
CA HIS A 18 9.28 5.93 -1.85
C HIS A 18 8.13 6.06 -0.86
N PHE A 19 7.29 7.08 -1.04
CA PHE A 19 6.04 7.21 -0.31
C PHE A 19 4.88 6.75 -1.18
N LEU A 20 4.10 5.79 -0.67
CA LEU A 20 2.95 5.22 -1.36
C LEU A 20 1.66 5.65 -0.67
N ARG A 21 0.67 6.02 -1.49
CA ARG A 21 -0.71 6.26 -1.04
C ARG A 21 -1.64 5.28 -1.74
N PHE A 22 -2.39 4.52 -0.95
CA PHE A 22 -3.46 3.65 -1.43
C PHE A 22 -4.78 4.35 -1.18
N GLN A 23 -5.52 4.63 -2.25
CA GLN A 23 -6.84 5.24 -2.15
C GLN A 23 -7.88 4.15 -2.27
N LEU A 24 -8.72 4.03 -1.23
CA LEU A 24 -9.84 3.10 -1.17
C LEU A 24 -11.13 3.89 -1.28
N ASN A 25 -12.09 3.37 -2.03
CA ASN A 25 -13.46 3.88 -2.00
C ASN A 25 -14.24 3.29 -0.82
N SER A 26 -15.49 3.74 -0.60
CA SER A 26 -16.30 3.30 0.54
C SER A 26 -16.60 1.80 0.54
N GLU A 27 -16.88 1.20 -0.62
CA GLU A 27 -17.14 -0.23 -0.75
C GLU A 27 -15.88 -1.05 -0.43
N GLU A 28 -14.72 -0.62 -0.95
CA GLU A 28 -13.42 -1.26 -0.67
C GLU A 28 -13.04 -1.13 0.80
N THR A 29 -13.38 0.00 1.43
CA THR A 29 -13.16 0.22 2.86
C THR A 29 -14.02 -0.71 3.70
N ASP A 30 -15.30 -0.86 3.35
CA ASP A 30 -16.19 -1.81 4.02
C ASP A 30 -15.73 -3.25 3.84
N LEU A 31 -15.29 -3.63 2.63
CA LEU A 31 -14.69 -4.94 2.36
C LEU A 31 -13.42 -5.16 3.18
N PHE A 32 -12.55 -4.15 3.29
CA PHE A 32 -11.34 -4.22 4.10
C PHE A 32 -11.67 -4.41 5.58
N LYS A 33 -12.65 -3.67 6.10
CA LYS A 33 -13.13 -3.77 7.50
C LYS A 33 -13.73 -5.12 7.85
N ASN A 34 -14.27 -5.84 6.86
CA ASN A 34 -14.93 -7.14 7.04
C ASN A 34 -14.10 -8.35 6.55
N SER A 35 -12.84 -8.15 6.12
CA SER A 35 -11.98 -9.21 5.56
C SER A 35 -10.80 -9.53 6.47
N ASP A 36 -10.60 -10.81 6.76
CA ASP A 36 -9.44 -11.34 7.49
C ASP A 36 -8.31 -11.82 6.53
N ASN A 37 -8.43 -11.51 5.24
CA ASN A 37 -7.50 -11.99 4.22
C ASN A 37 -6.94 -10.86 3.35
N ILE A 38 -6.24 -9.93 4.00
CA ILE A 38 -5.53 -8.85 3.32
C ILE A 38 -4.12 -9.30 2.93
N GLN A 39 -3.72 -9.01 1.69
CA GLN A 39 -2.38 -9.26 1.17
C GLN A 39 -1.82 -7.98 0.56
N PHE A 40 -0.52 -7.77 0.73
CA PHE A 40 0.25 -6.76 -0.02
C PHE A 40 1.21 -7.49 -0.93
N GLY A 41 1.37 -7.00 -2.15
CA GLY A 41 2.30 -7.58 -3.09
C GLY A 41 2.83 -6.57 -4.09
N VAL A 42 3.94 -6.95 -4.72
CA VAL A 42 4.56 -6.28 -5.84
C VAL A 42 4.49 -7.25 -7.01
N ASP A 43 4.02 -6.78 -8.15
CA ASP A 43 3.94 -7.56 -9.38
C ASP A 43 4.84 -6.91 -10.45
N HIS A 44 6.14 -6.88 -10.15
CA HIS A 44 7.16 -6.41 -11.08
C HIS A 44 7.87 -7.63 -11.67
N ASP A 45 8.18 -7.63 -12.96
CA ASP A 45 8.75 -8.79 -13.67
C ASP A 45 10.00 -9.36 -12.97
N GLU A 46 10.87 -8.47 -12.49
CA GLU A 46 12.11 -8.83 -11.77
C GLU A 46 11.91 -9.07 -10.26
N TYR A 47 10.73 -8.77 -9.71
CA TYR A 47 10.42 -8.92 -8.29
C TYR A 47 8.91 -9.08 -8.04
N SER A 48 8.41 -10.30 -8.19
CA SER A 48 7.02 -10.67 -7.90
C SER A 48 6.92 -11.36 -6.55
N THR A 49 6.31 -10.69 -5.58
CA THR A 49 6.13 -11.26 -4.23
C THR A 49 4.86 -10.74 -3.59
N SER A 50 4.25 -11.57 -2.75
CA SER A 50 3.11 -11.17 -1.92
C SER A 50 3.25 -11.72 -0.51
N ILE A 51 2.72 -10.97 0.44
CA ILE A 51 2.69 -11.32 1.85
C ILE A 51 1.28 -11.17 2.38
N LYS A 52 0.88 -12.10 3.25
CA LYS A 52 -0.34 -11.92 4.04
C LYS A 52 -0.05 -10.98 5.20
N VAL A 53 -0.92 -10.00 5.40
CA VAL A 53 -0.82 -9.04 6.51
C VAL A 53 -1.05 -9.78 7.82
N THR A 54 -0.21 -9.48 8.81
CA THR A 54 -0.40 -10.03 10.16
C THR A 54 -1.64 -9.43 10.82
N ARG A 55 -2.19 -10.12 11.82
CA ARG A 55 -3.36 -9.61 12.54
C ARG A 55 -3.09 -8.25 13.20
N ASP A 56 -1.91 -8.05 13.77
CA ASP A 56 -1.56 -6.81 14.47
C ASP A 56 -1.45 -5.63 13.50
N THR A 57 -0.79 -5.84 12.34
CA THR A 57 -0.70 -4.81 11.29
C THR A 57 -2.08 -4.48 10.73
N TYR A 58 -2.94 -5.48 10.49
CA TYR A 58 -4.31 -5.26 10.03
C TYR A 58 -5.11 -4.40 11.02
N GLN A 59 -5.04 -4.72 12.32
CA GLN A 59 -5.71 -3.94 13.36
C GLN A 59 -5.16 -2.50 13.48
N SER A 60 -3.89 -2.29 13.16
CA SER A 60 -3.33 -0.93 13.06
C SER A 60 -3.93 -0.18 11.87
N LEU A 61 -3.93 -0.78 10.68
CA LEU A 61 -4.44 -0.16 9.45
C LEU A 61 -5.94 0.15 9.52
N LEU A 62 -6.72 -0.66 10.23
CA LEU A 62 -8.15 -0.39 10.43
C LEU A 62 -8.43 0.95 11.10
N LYS A 63 -7.52 1.41 11.97
CA LYS A 63 -7.66 2.69 12.68
C LYS A 63 -7.38 3.89 11.79
N ASP A 64 -6.80 3.69 10.62
CA ASP A 64 -6.49 4.75 9.66
C ASP A 64 -7.64 4.98 8.65
N LEU A 65 -8.66 4.10 8.63
CA LEU A 65 -9.74 4.06 7.64
C LEU A 65 -11.11 4.52 8.21
N ASP A 66 -11.11 5.44 9.17
CA ASP A 66 -12.34 6.00 9.78
C ASP A 66 -13.23 6.76 8.78
#